data_AF-A0A2X2VCX4-F1
#
_entry.id   AF-A0A2X2VCX4-F1
#
_cell.length_a   1.000
_cell.length_b   1.000
_cell.length_c   1.000
_cell.angle_alpha   90.00
_cell.angle_beta   90.00
_cell.angle_gamma   90.00
#
_symmetry.space_group_name_H-M   'P 1'
#
loop_
_entity.id
_entity.type
_entity.pdbx_description
1 polymer ?
#
loop_
_entity_poly.entity_id
_entity_poly.type
_entity_poly.pdbx_seq_one_letter_code
_entity_poly.pdbx_strand_id
1 'polypeptide(L)' 'MSAVEQPPVYKIALGIEYDGSKYYGWQRQNEVRSVQEKLEKALSQVANEPVNVFCAGRTDAGVHGTGQVGAF' A
#
# COMPACT_ATOMS: atom_id res chain seq x y z
N MET A 1 -36.13 -6.80 14.53
CA MET A 1 -34.67 -6.76 14.35
C MET A 1 -34.39 -5.78 13.23
N SER A 2 -33.96 -4.57 13.55
CA SER A 2 -33.55 -3.57 12.55
C SER A 2 -32.26 -4.03 11.90
N ALA A 3 -32.21 -4.05 10.57
CA ALA A 3 -30.98 -4.27 9.83
C ALA A 3 -30.02 -3.12 10.17
N VAL A 4 -28.84 -3.44 10.72
CA VAL A 4 -27.77 -2.46 10.89
C VAL A 4 -27.25 -2.14 9.49
N GLU A 5 -27.43 -0.91 9.05
CA GLU A 5 -26.89 -0.43 7.78
C GLU A 5 -25.36 -0.44 7.89
N GLN A 6 -24.68 -1.14 6.97
CA GLN A 6 -23.22 -1.18 6.98
C GLN A 6 -22.66 0.13 6.46
N PRO A 7 -21.58 0.65 7.07
CA PRO A 7 -20.93 1.86 6.58
C PRO A 7 -20.41 1.65 5.15
N PRO A 8 -20.33 2.72 4.35
CA PRO A 8 -19.81 2.62 2.98
C PRO A 8 -18.33 2.22 2.97
N VAL A 9 -17.97 1.37 2.02
CA VAL A 9 -16.56 1.04 1.72
C VAL A 9 -16.05 1.99 0.65
N TYR A 10 -14.92 2.64 0.92
CA TYR A 10 -14.29 3.56 -0.01
C TYR A 10 -13.20 2.86 -0.82
N LYS A 11 -12.98 3.32 -2.06
CA LYS A 11 -11.83 2.93 -2.88
C LYS A 11 -11.05 4.18 -3.25
N ILE A 12 -9.80 4.24 -2.84
CA ILE A 12 -8.97 5.44 -2.94
C ILE A 12 -7.74 5.13 -3.80
N ALA A 13 -7.42 6.02 -4.75
CA ALA A 13 -6.19 5.96 -5.53
C ALA A 13 -5.13 6.90 -4.94
N LEU A 14 -3.87 6.48 -5.00
CA LEU A 14 -2.71 7.18 -4.48
C LEU A 14 -1.64 7.34 -5.57
N GLY A 15 -1.04 8.53 -5.64
CA GLY A 15 0.26 8.73 -6.28
C GLY A 15 1.37 8.55 -5.25
N ILE A 16 2.38 7.75 -5.57
CA ILE A 16 3.37 7.28 -4.63
C ILE A 16 4.77 7.50 -5.23
N GLU A 17 5.61 8.20 -4.48
CA GLU A 17 7.02 8.37 -4.76
C GLU A 17 7.87 7.67 -3.70
N TYR A 18 8.95 7.02 -4.12
CA TYR A 18 9.89 6.37 -3.22
C TYR A 18 11.29 6.24 -3.83
N ASP A 19 12.29 6.38 -2.97
CA ASP A 19 13.65 5.90 -3.23
C ASP A 19 13.74 4.40 -2.87
N GLY A 20 13.92 3.57 -3.90
CA GLY A 20 14.06 2.12 -3.76
C GLY A 20 15.38 1.63 -3.16
N SER A 21 16.37 2.49 -2.95
CA SER A 21 17.75 2.10 -2.57
C SER A 21 17.86 1.23 -1.31
N LYS A 22 16.90 1.33 -0.39
CA LYS A 22 16.85 0.59 0.88
C LYS A 22 15.78 -0.50 0.92
N TYR A 23 15.19 -0.82 -0.22
CA TYR A 23 14.07 -1.76 -0.34
C TYR A 23 14.39 -2.90 -1.32
N TYR A 24 13.90 -4.08 -0.97
CA TYR A 24 13.96 -5.28 -1.79
C TYR A 24 12.75 -5.36 -2.73
N GLY A 25 12.43 -4.21 -3.33
CA GLY A 25 11.38 -4.04 -4.31
C GLY A 25 10.06 -3.59 -3.72
N TRP A 26 9.05 -3.56 -4.59
CA TRP A 26 7.71 -3.12 -4.23
C TRP A 26 7.01 -4.12 -3.32
N GLN A 27 6.97 -5.39 -3.72
CA GLN A 27 6.05 -6.38 -3.15
C GLN A 27 6.46 -6.80 -1.74
N ARG A 28 5.47 -6.87 -0.85
CA ARG A 28 5.65 -7.42 0.50
C ARG A 28 6.08 -8.87 0.47
N GLN A 29 7.14 -9.15 1.23
CA GLN A 29 7.74 -10.47 1.45
C GLN A 29 7.98 -10.63 2.96
N ASN A 30 8.20 -11.85 3.43
CA ASN A 30 8.26 -12.11 4.88
C ASN A 30 9.56 -11.61 5.53
N GLU A 31 10.72 -11.78 4.87
CA GLU A 31 12.02 -11.52 5.49
C GLU A 31 12.67 -10.19 5.09
N VAL A 32 12.15 -9.49 4.08
CA VAL A 32 12.82 -8.31 3.49
C VAL A 32 11.95 -7.07 3.48
N ARG A 33 12.59 -5.91 3.63
CA ARG A 33 11.90 -4.61 3.60
C ARG A 33 11.37 -4.34 2.19
N SER A 34 10.11 -3.98 2.09
CA SER A 34 9.45 -3.63 0.82
C SER A 34 8.72 -2.30 0.93
N VAL A 35 8.45 -1.68 -0.22
CA VAL A 35 7.70 -0.42 -0.29
C VAL A 35 6.24 -0.65 0.11
N GLN A 36 5.61 -1.73 -0.39
CA GLN A 36 4.22 -2.09 -0.10
C GLN A 36 3.99 -2.25 1.40
N GLU A 37 4.85 -2.98 2.12
CA GLU A 37 4.68 -3.20 3.56
C GLU A 37 4.73 -1.88 4.34
N LYS A 38 5.64 -0.96 3.97
CA LYS A 38 5.73 0.34 4.65
C LYS A 38 4.51 1.20 4.40
N LEU A 39 4.00 1.18 3.17
CA LEU A 39 2.79 1.90 2.80
C LEU A 39 1.57 1.33 3.52
N GLU A 40 1.38 0.00 3.51
CA GLU A 40 0.27 -0.67 4.21
C GLU A 40 0.29 -0.39 5.71
N LYS A 41 1.47 -0.42 6.35
CA LYS A 41 1.61 -0.07 7.78
C LYS A 41 1.21 1.38 8.06
N ALA A 42 1.66 2.32 7.22
CA ALA A 42 1.31 3.74 7.37
C ALA A 42 -0.18 4.00 7.14
N LEU A 43 -0.76 3.42 6.08
CA LEU A 43 -2.19 3.55 5.78
C LEU A 43 -3.05 2.90 6.86
N SER A 44 -2.67 1.73 7.36
CA SER A 44 -3.40 1.06 8.44
C SER A 44 -3.40 1.89 9.73
N GLN A 45 -2.31 2.59 10.01
CA GLN A 45 -2.23 3.51 11.15
C GLN A 45 -3.19 4.71 10.98
N VAL A 46 -3.31 5.24 9.77
CA VAL A 46 -4.21 6.38 9.47
C VAL A 46 -5.68 5.93 9.46
N ALA A 47 -5.99 4.80 8.82
CA ALA A 47 -7.33 4.26 8.69
C ALA A 47 -7.85 3.60 9.98
N ASN A 48 -6.94 3.31 10.93
CA ASN A 48 -7.24 2.55 12.16
C ASN A 48 -7.84 1.16 11.88
N GLU A 49 -7.48 0.57 10.75
CA GLU A 49 -7.86 -0.78 10.33
C GLU A 49 -6.79 -1.35 9.38
N PRO A 50 -6.69 -2.68 9.21
CA PRO A 50 -5.74 -3.27 8.27
C PRO A 50 -6.05 -2.86 6.82
N VAL A 51 -5.05 -2.29 6.14
CA VAL A 51 -5.14 -1.87 4.74
C VAL A 51 -4.23 -2.74 3.85
N ASN A 52 -4.77 -3.22 2.74
CA ASN A 52 -4.03 -3.90 1.68
C ASN A 52 -3.98 -3.03 0.42
N VAL A 53 -2.79 -2.81 -0.13
CA VAL A 53 -2.62 -1.95 -1.32
C VAL A 53 -2.35 -2.77 -2.56
N PHE A 54 -3.03 -2.43 -3.65
CA PHE A 54 -2.74 -2.92 -5.00
C PHE A 54 -1.97 -1.86 -5.79
N CYS A 55 -0.94 -2.25 -6.52
CA CYS A 55 -0.14 -1.34 -7.35
C CYS A 55 -0.44 -1.48 -8.83
N ALA A 56 -0.15 -0.44 -9.60
CA ALA A 56 -0.17 -0.48 -11.06
C ALA A 56 0.93 -1.39 -11.63
N GLY A 57 2.15 -1.36 -11.05
CA GLY A 57 3.25 -2.21 -11.49
C GLY A 57 4.19 -2.56 -10.34
N ARG A 58 4.66 -3.81 -10.29
CA ARG A 58 5.70 -4.21 -9.32
C ARG A 58 7.06 -3.69 -9.80
N THR A 59 7.90 -3.29 -8.86
CA THR A 59 9.30 -2.91 -9.13
C THR A 59 10.24 -3.82 -8.36
N ASP A 60 11.41 -4.11 -8.96
CA ASP A 60 12.44 -4.94 -8.36
C ASP A 60 13.24 -4.19 -7.27
N ALA A 61 14.10 -4.93 -6.57
CA ALA A 61 14.98 -4.38 -5.53
C ALA A 61 15.83 -3.23 -6.05
N GLY A 62 15.91 -2.15 -5.27
CA GLY A 62 16.66 -0.95 -5.62
C GLY A 62 15.98 0.00 -6.62
N VAL A 63 14.90 -0.40 -7.30
CA VAL A 63 14.21 0.44 -8.30
C VAL A 63 13.41 1.55 -7.62
N HIS A 64 13.55 2.79 -8.11
CA HIS A 64 12.81 3.97 -7.64
C HIS A 64 11.49 4.14 -8.39
N GLY A 65 10.58 4.97 -7.86
CA GLY A 65 9.38 5.39 -8.57
C GLY A 65 8.94 6.78 -8.13
N THR A 66 8.60 7.65 -9.08
CA THR A 66 8.07 9.01 -8.82
C THR A 66 6.58 9.14 -9.12
N GLY A 67 6.02 8.17 -9.84
CA GLY A 67 4.61 8.16 -10.27
C GLY A 67 3.98 6.79 -10.15
N GLN A 68 4.38 6.00 -9.15
CA GLN A 68 3.73 4.73 -8.88
C GLN A 68 2.28 5.00 -8.46
N VAL A 69 1.34 4.26 -9.04
CA VAL A 69 -0.08 4.36 -8.67
C VAL A 69 -0.45 3.17 -7.82
N GLY A 70 -1.10 3.42 -6.69
CA GLY A 70 -1.68 2.39 -5.83
C GLY A 70 -3.16 2.64 -5.54
N ALA A 71 -3.89 1.60 -5.17
CA ALA A 71 -5.26 1.72 -4.69
C ALA A 71 -5.53 0.75 -3.53
N PHE A 72 -6.38 1.17 -2.60
CA PHE A 72 -6.87 0.37 -1.48
C PHE A 72 -8.36 0.66 -1.24
#